data_AF-R7ZNI2-F1
#
_entry.id   AF-R7ZNI2-F1
#
_cell.length_a   1.000
_cell.length_b   1.000
_cell.length_c   1.000
_cell.angle_alpha   90.00
_cell.angle_beta   90.00
_cell.angle_gamma   90.00
#
_symmetry.space_group_name_H-M   'P 1'
#
loop_
_entity.id
_entity.type
_entity.pdbx_description
1 polymer ?
#
loop_
_entity_poly.entity_id
_entity_poly.type
_entity_poly.pdbx_seq_one_letter_code
_entity_poly.pdbx_strand_id
1 'polypeptide(L)'
;MKILVEEVFVTEGIPQFTFVKPPNYNEILLDIRRKGKPVIIEGQSGTGKTTTVKKIISQLAADIEITYLTARQAVDIEAIMNIAQNKPKGFFIIDDFHRLSSDLQTELADIAKLAAETSDENLPKLILVGINQVGSSLILMVHDIAKRTGIHRIAPGDYKTILKLIKSGEEKLNVKFANIDSIFPESNGDYWLTQAICQTICVKNDILENQENTAVLNFDDSQVRTSMVSKLSHAYKDPVKDFCRGRRFRPSNDPYFKLLRLISNQDSSIVDLNELANAHNDMRASINGIKERRLSTLLESKPLCGQYFFYNQKNKSFAIEDPALFYYMCNVDWEEIRRDCGFRDNVKPREFEIAISFAGENRQLAKYIAEQLDSIDVSVFLDEHYEANYLGKAWSKEFERIFIEDSNLVICLLDQNHRDKIWPTFERDCFKKRIPNAEVIPVFLDDTVFNGIPEDIVGIKFKWDPSELNWQDKVENEIVFKIWERIENE
;
A
#
# COMPACT_ATOMS: atom_id res chain seq x y z
N MET A 1 -32.11 -4.78 -33.65
CA MET A 1 -31.99 -5.35 -32.29
C MET A 1 -31.53 -4.21 -31.39
N LYS A 2 -32.20 -4.01 -30.26
CA LYS A 2 -31.85 -2.98 -29.29
C LYS A 2 -30.63 -3.45 -28.50
N ILE A 3 -29.57 -2.64 -28.49
CA ILE A 3 -28.30 -2.91 -27.82
C ILE A 3 -28.15 -1.87 -26.71
N LEU A 4 -27.95 -2.31 -25.47
CA LEU A 4 -27.88 -1.41 -24.32
C LEU A 4 -26.46 -0.89 -24.11
N VAL A 5 -26.33 0.29 -23.49
CA VAL A 5 -25.01 0.91 -23.24
C VAL A 5 -24.16 0.07 -22.29
N GLU A 6 -24.75 -0.52 -21.27
CA GLU A 6 -24.09 -1.43 -20.33
C GLU A 6 -23.60 -2.74 -20.96
N GLU A 7 -24.15 -3.13 -22.13
CA GLU A 7 -23.67 -4.27 -22.91
C GLU A 7 -22.50 -3.90 -23.83
N VAL A 8 -22.42 -2.64 -24.25
CA VAL A 8 -21.35 -2.11 -25.12
C VAL A 8 -20.13 -1.69 -24.31
N PHE A 9 -20.32 -0.81 -23.32
CA PHE A 9 -19.28 -0.37 -22.41
C PHE A 9 -19.49 -1.06 -21.06
N VAL A 10 -18.79 -2.18 -20.91
CA VAL A 10 -18.99 -3.13 -19.82
C VAL A 10 -18.07 -2.78 -18.65
N THR A 11 -18.66 -2.38 -17.53
CA THR A 11 -17.95 -2.14 -16.26
C THR A 11 -17.85 -3.40 -15.40
N GLU A 12 -18.74 -4.38 -15.62
CA GLU A 12 -18.76 -5.66 -14.92
C GLU A 12 -18.93 -6.81 -15.91
N GLY A 13 -18.00 -7.77 -15.89
CA GLY A 13 -18.02 -8.92 -16.79
C GLY A 13 -17.16 -8.73 -18.04
N ILE A 14 -17.52 -9.45 -19.11
CA ILE A 14 -16.66 -9.60 -20.30
C ILE A 14 -17.22 -8.74 -21.44
N PRO A 15 -16.46 -7.74 -21.94
CA PRO A 15 -16.89 -6.96 -23.09
C PRO A 15 -17.01 -7.86 -24.34
N GLN A 16 -18.19 -7.88 -24.94
CA GLN A 16 -18.43 -8.61 -26.20
C GLN A 16 -18.14 -7.72 -27.41
N PHE A 17 -18.58 -6.48 -27.37
CA PHE A 17 -18.52 -5.55 -28.51
C PHE A 17 -17.23 -4.72 -28.57
N THR A 18 -16.69 -4.36 -27.41
CA THR A 18 -15.58 -3.40 -27.27
C THR A 18 -14.27 -4.07 -26.88
N PHE A 19 -14.21 -5.40 -26.83
CA PHE A 19 -12.97 -6.11 -26.51
C PHE A 19 -11.87 -5.79 -27.53
N VAL A 20 -10.71 -5.40 -27.00
CA VAL A 20 -9.48 -5.21 -27.75
C VAL A 20 -8.37 -6.05 -27.12
N LYS A 21 -7.47 -6.54 -27.97
CA LYS A 21 -6.34 -7.36 -27.51
C LYS A 21 -5.30 -6.45 -26.87
N PRO A 22 -4.84 -6.72 -25.63
CA PRO A 22 -3.71 -6.01 -25.06
C PRO A 22 -2.43 -6.23 -25.87
N PRO A 23 -1.44 -5.32 -25.78
CA PRO A 23 -0.19 -5.44 -26.53
C PRO A 23 0.50 -6.80 -26.38
N ASN A 24 0.49 -7.35 -25.16
CA ASN A 24 1.07 -8.66 -24.85
C ASN A 24 0.10 -9.85 -25.01
N TYR A 25 -1.09 -9.67 -25.61
CA TYR A 25 -2.07 -10.75 -25.81
C TYR A 25 -1.47 -11.97 -26.51
N ASN A 26 -0.68 -11.73 -27.56
CA ASN A 26 -0.11 -12.83 -28.36
C ASN A 26 0.96 -13.60 -27.58
N GLU A 27 1.72 -12.94 -26.72
CA GLU A 27 2.71 -13.61 -25.86
C GLU A 27 2.01 -14.53 -24.84
N ILE A 28 0.94 -14.03 -24.22
CA ILE A 28 0.10 -14.83 -23.31
C ILE A 28 -0.51 -16.02 -24.05
N LEU A 29 -1.05 -15.82 -25.25
CA LEU A 29 -1.61 -16.88 -26.09
C LEU A 29 -0.58 -17.97 -26.39
N LEU A 30 0.64 -17.59 -26.77
CA LEU A 30 1.73 -18.53 -27.08
C LEU A 30 2.07 -19.41 -25.87
N ASP A 31 2.15 -18.80 -24.69
CA ASP A 31 2.48 -19.47 -23.45
C ASP A 31 1.35 -20.38 -22.95
N ILE A 32 0.09 -19.93 -23.06
CA ILE A 32 -1.08 -20.76 -22.72
C ILE A 32 -1.10 -22.00 -23.63
N ARG A 33 -0.90 -21.82 -24.95
CA ARG A 33 -0.92 -22.92 -25.92
C ARG A 33 0.20 -23.95 -25.72
N ARG A 34 1.34 -23.57 -25.11
CA ARG A 34 2.48 -24.47 -24.90
C ARG A 34 2.22 -25.43 -23.73
N LYS A 35 1.95 -26.71 -24.03
CA LYS A 35 1.58 -27.75 -23.04
C LYS A 35 2.45 -27.79 -21.77
N GLY A 36 3.78 -27.90 -21.91
CA GLY A 36 4.69 -28.04 -20.76
C GLY A 36 5.13 -26.74 -20.07
N LYS A 37 4.52 -25.59 -20.37
CA LYS A 37 4.92 -24.29 -19.81
C LYS A 37 3.82 -23.75 -18.89
N PRO A 38 3.91 -23.82 -17.57
CA PRO A 38 2.91 -23.21 -16.69
C PRO A 38 2.77 -21.71 -16.96
N VAL A 39 1.58 -21.16 -16.71
CA VAL A 39 1.30 -19.74 -16.94
C VAL A 39 0.72 -19.12 -15.67
N ILE A 40 1.19 -17.94 -15.31
CA ILE A 40 0.67 -17.14 -14.20
C ILE A 40 0.28 -15.78 -14.78
N ILE A 41 -0.96 -15.36 -14.52
CA ILE A 41 -1.48 -14.05 -14.93
C ILE A 41 -1.83 -13.25 -13.68
N GLU A 42 -1.08 -12.19 -13.46
CA GLU A 42 -1.18 -11.33 -12.27
C GLU A 42 -1.74 -9.94 -12.60
N GLY A 43 -2.23 -9.27 -11.57
CA GLY A 43 -2.72 -7.90 -11.61
C GLY A 43 -3.96 -7.72 -10.74
N GLN A 44 -4.27 -6.48 -10.36
CA GLN A 44 -5.47 -6.18 -9.58
C GLN A 44 -6.76 -6.54 -10.31
N SER A 45 -7.86 -6.71 -9.58
CA SER A 45 -9.21 -6.77 -10.15
C SER A 45 -9.44 -5.65 -11.18
N GLY A 46 -10.20 -5.92 -12.24
CA GLY A 46 -10.51 -4.92 -13.28
C GLY A 46 -9.47 -4.76 -14.40
N THR A 47 -8.22 -5.24 -14.23
CA THR A 47 -7.13 -5.08 -15.22
C THR A 47 -7.26 -5.91 -16.52
N GLY A 48 -8.39 -6.62 -16.72
CA GLY A 48 -8.65 -7.39 -17.94
C GLY A 48 -8.06 -8.80 -18.01
N LYS A 49 -7.58 -9.35 -16.88
CA LYS A 49 -7.03 -10.73 -16.79
C LYS A 49 -8.03 -11.80 -17.26
N THR A 50 -9.16 -11.91 -16.56
CA THR A 50 -10.21 -12.90 -16.85
C THR A 50 -10.76 -12.74 -18.27
N THR A 51 -10.95 -11.50 -18.73
CA THR A 51 -11.40 -11.19 -20.09
C THR A 51 -10.41 -11.69 -21.13
N THR A 52 -9.12 -11.40 -20.97
CA THR A 52 -8.05 -11.84 -21.89
C THR A 52 -7.97 -13.35 -21.93
N VAL A 53 -7.96 -14.00 -20.77
CA VAL A 53 -7.91 -15.46 -20.64
C VAL A 53 -9.09 -16.12 -21.31
N LYS A 54 -10.32 -15.67 -21.05
CA LYS A 54 -11.52 -16.25 -21.67
C LYS A 54 -11.54 -16.08 -23.19
N LYS A 55 -11.07 -14.94 -23.72
CA LYS A 55 -10.95 -14.75 -25.17
C LYS A 55 -9.88 -15.67 -25.78
N ILE A 56 -8.80 -15.94 -25.07
CA ILE A 56 -7.80 -16.94 -25.47
C ILE A 56 -8.41 -18.35 -25.48
N ILE A 57 -9.17 -18.73 -24.44
CA ILE A 57 -9.87 -20.03 -24.40
C ILE A 57 -10.78 -20.16 -25.62
N SER A 58 -11.64 -19.18 -25.88
CA SER A 58 -12.54 -19.22 -27.04
C SER A 58 -11.79 -19.35 -28.37
N GLN A 59 -10.58 -18.77 -28.47
CA GLN A 59 -9.73 -18.90 -29.65
C GLN A 59 -9.09 -20.29 -29.78
N LEU A 60 -8.82 -20.98 -28.66
CA LEU A 60 -8.19 -22.30 -28.63
C LEU A 60 -9.19 -23.46 -28.54
N ALA A 61 -10.47 -23.19 -28.27
CA ALA A 61 -11.51 -24.18 -28.00
C ALA A 61 -11.74 -25.19 -29.14
N ALA A 62 -11.36 -24.85 -30.38
CA ALA A 62 -11.43 -25.78 -31.50
C ALA A 62 -10.36 -26.88 -31.45
N ASP A 63 -9.24 -26.63 -30.78
CA ASP A 63 -8.04 -27.48 -30.81
C ASP A 63 -7.71 -28.10 -29.43
N ILE A 64 -8.14 -27.44 -28.34
CA ILE A 64 -7.76 -27.79 -26.97
C ILE A 64 -8.98 -27.68 -26.05
N GLU A 65 -9.30 -28.77 -25.35
CA GLU A 65 -10.26 -28.75 -24.24
C GLU A 65 -9.60 -28.11 -23.01
N ILE A 66 -10.17 -27.01 -22.54
CA ILE A 66 -9.66 -26.24 -21.41
C ILE A 66 -10.75 -26.15 -20.35
N THR A 67 -10.46 -26.65 -19.14
CA THR A 67 -11.34 -26.55 -17.98
C THR A 67 -11.07 -25.24 -17.26
N TYR A 68 -12.09 -24.40 -17.12
CA TYR A 68 -12.02 -23.13 -16.39
C TYR A 68 -12.68 -23.30 -15.02
N LEU A 69 -11.93 -23.04 -13.96
CA LEU A 69 -12.33 -23.16 -12.56
C LEU A 69 -12.11 -21.82 -11.84
N THR A 70 -13.00 -21.44 -10.93
CA THR A 70 -12.83 -20.27 -10.08
C THR A 70 -12.77 -20.65 -8.60
N ALA A 71 -11.83 -20.06 -7.85
CA ALA A 71 -11.74 -20.21 -6.40
C ALA A 71 -12.90 -19.53 -5.63
N ARG A 72 -13.93 -19.04 -6.33
CA ARG A 72 -15.16 -18.48 -5.73
C ARG A 72 -16.28 -19.50 -5.54
N GLN A 73 -16.26 -20.60 -6.29
CA GLN A 73 -17.34 -21.59 -6.30
C GLN A 73 -16.90 -22.86 -5.58
N ALA A 74 -17.70 -23.36 -4.64
CA ALA A 74 -17.37 -24.55 -3.85
C ALA A 74 -17.13 -25.80 -4.73
N VAL A 75 -17.95 -25.97 -5.77
CA VAL A 75 -17.81 -27.08 -6.73
C VAL A 75 -16.47 -27.03 -7.47
N ASP A 76 -16.06 -25.83 -7.88
CA ASP A 76 -14.77 -25.63 -8.55
C ASP A 76 -13.60 -25.86 -7.58
N ILE A 77 -13.75 -25.49 -6.31
CA ILE A 77 -12.73 -25.76 -5.27
C ILE A 77 -12.50 -27.27 -5.10
N GLU A 78 -13.57 -28.09 -5.08
CA GLU A 78 -13.44 -29.54 -5.04
C GLU A 78 -12.69 -30.08 -6.27
N ALA A 79 -13.00 -29.56 -7.46
CA ALA A 79 -12.29 -29.91 -8.68
C ALA A 79 -10.81 -29.49 -8.64
N ILE A 80 -10.50 -28.33 -8.06
CA ILE A 80 -9.12 -27.84 -7.86
C ILE A 80 -8.37 -28.76 -6.89
N MET A 81 -8.98 -29.19 -5.79
CA MET A 81 -8.38 -30.15 -4.86
C MET A 81 -8.07 -31.48 -5.54
N ASN A 82 -8.99 -31.96 -6.39
CA ASN A 82 -8.76 -33.17 -7.18
C ASN A 82 -7.56 -33.02 -8.15
N ILE A 83 -7.36 -31.83 -8.72
CA ILE A 83 -6.18 -31.55 -9.56
C ILE A 83 -4.90 -31.62 -8.73
N ALA A 84 -4.89 -31.06 -7.53
CA ALA A 84 -3.74 -31.08 -6.63
C ALA A 84 -3.36 -32.52 -6.22
N GLN A 85 -4.36 -33.35 -5.92
CA GLN A 85 -4.15 -34.72 -5.45
C GLN A 85 -3.80 -35.70 -6.57
N ASN A 86 -4.56 -35.69 -7.66
CA ASN A 86 -4.52 -36.75 -8.68
C ASN A 86 -3.76 -36.35 -9.95
N LYS A 87 -3.36 -35.08 -10.08
CA LYS A 87 -2.58 -34.54 -11.21
C LYS A 87 -3.11 -35.02 -12.58
N PRO A 88 -4.41 -34.87 -12.85
CA PRO A 88 -5.01 -35.35 -14.09
C PRO A 88 -4.40 -34.63 -15.30
N LYS A 89 -4.33 -35.32 -16.44
CA LYS A 89 -3.88 -34.71 -17.69
C LYS A 89 -4.96 -33.77 -18.24
N GLY A 90 -4.60 -32.54 -18.58
CA GLY A 90 -5.52 -31.55 -19.14
C GLY A 90 -4.99 -30.13 -19.03
N PHE A 91 -5.75 -29.17 -19.59
CA PHE A 91 -5.51 -27.73 -19.43
C PHE A 91 -6.48 -27.19 -18.39
N PHE A 92 -5.95 -26.64 -17.30
CA PHE A 92 -6.73 -26.14 -16.20
C PHE A 92 -6.41 -24.68 -15.95
N ILE A 93 -7.44 -23.83 -16.03
CA ILE A 93 -7.37 -22.44 -15.62
C ILE A 93 -7.99 -22.34 -14.24
N ILE A 94 -7.24 -21.72 -13.31
CA ILE A 94 -7.67 -21.49 -11.94
C ILE A 94 -7.70 -19.97 -11.73
N ASP A 95 -8.89 -19.39 -11.74
CA ASP A 95 -9.12 -17.96 -11.51
C ASP A 95 -9.35 -17.64 -10.03
N ASP A 96 -9.10 -16.40 -9.64
CA ASP A 96 -9.09 -15.93 -8.26
C ASP A 96 -8.18 -16.76 -7.32
N PHE A 97 -7.04 -17.23 -7.82
CA PHE A 97 -6.12 -18.14 -7.12
C PHE A 97 -5.75 -17.68 -5.69
N HIS A 98 -5.61 -16.38 -5.47
CA HIS A 98 -5.35 -15.73 -4.18
C HIS A 98 -6.39 -16.04 -3.08
N ARG A 99 -7.57 -16.58 -3.42
CA ARG A 99 -8.63 -16.96 -2.46
C ARG A 99 -8.50 -18.39 -1.95
N LEU A 100 -7.65 -19.22 -2.55
CA LEU A 100 -7.38 -20.59 -2.10
C LEU A 100 -6.60 -20.58 -0.78
N SER A 101 -6.66 -21.67 -0.01
CA SER A 101 -5.82 -21.82 1.19
C SER A 101 -4.34 -21.87 0.84
N SER A 102 -3.47 -21.44 1.76
CA SER A 102 -2.00 -21.46 1.58
C SER A 102 -1.46 -22.83 1.20
N ASP A 103 -2.02 -23.89 1.79
CA ASP A 103 -1.60 -25.27 1.55
C ASP A 103 -1.91 -25.67 0.11
N LEU A 104 -3.13 -25.41 -0.37
CA LEU A 104 -3.55 -25.72 -1.72
C LEU A 104 -2.82 -24.87 -2.78
N GLN A 105 -2.54 -23.61 -2.46
CA GLN A 105 -1.71 -22.76 -3.33
C GLN A 105 -0.31 -23.35 -3.50
N THR A 106 0.28 -23.88 -2.42
CA THR A 106 1.61 -24.50 -2.42
C THR A 106 1.61 -25.82 -3.21
N GLU A 107 0.60 -26.67 -3.03
CA GLU A 107 0.51 -27.92 -3.81
C GLU A 107 0.41 -27.67 -5.32
N LEU A 108 -0.41 -26.70 -5.73
CA LEU A 108 -0.55 -26.33 -7.15
C LEU A 108 0.73 -25.69 -7.71
N ALA A 109 1.46 -24.94 -6.88
CA ALA A 109 2.79 -24.40 -7.19
C ALA A 109 3.77 -25.51 -7.57
N ASP A 110 3.86 -26.52 -6.71
CA ASP A 110 4.78 -27.64 -6.87
C ASP A 110 4.46 -28.46 -8.11
N ILE A 111 3.18 -28.61 -8.45
CA ILE A 111 2.75 -29.25 -9.70
C ILE A 111 3.19 -28.44 -10.91
N ALA A 112 2.96 -27.12 -10.91
CA ALA A 112 3.42 -26.24 -11.98
C ALA A 112 4.95 -26.33 -12.14
N LYS A 113 5.70 -26.32 -11.04
CA LYS A 113 7.16 -26.51 -11.03
C LYS A 113 7.56 -27.84 -11.67
N LEU A 114 6.95 -28.94 -11.23
CA LEU A 114 7.24 -30.27 -11.75
C LEU A 114 7.00 -30.34 -13.27
N ALA A 115 5.88 -29.78 -13.74
CA ALA A 115 5.54 -29.73 -15.16
C ALA A 115 6.56 -28.93 -15.99
N ALA A 116 7.09 -27.83 -15.43
CA ALA A 116 8.11 -27.00 -16.07
C ALA A 116 9.50 -27.68 -16.13
N GLU A 117 9.83 -28.55 -15.17
CA GLU A 117 11.13 -29.23 -15.08
C GLU A 117 11.21 -30.45 -16.01
N THR A 118 10.20 -31.30 -16.00
CA THR A 118 10.22 -32.58 -16.72
C THR A 118 9.74 -32.47 -18.16
N SER A 119 9.02 -31.40 -18.52
CA SER A 119 8.26 -31.30 -19.78
C SER A 119 7.36 -32.53 -20.01
N ASP A 120 6.95 -33.21 -18.94
CA ASP A 120 6.14 -34.42 -19.00
C ASP A 120 4.71 -34.08 -19.45
N GLU A 121 4.30 -34.64 -20.59
CA GLU A 121 2.96 -34.43 -21.15
C GLU A 121 1.84 -35.10 -20.33
N ASN A 122 2.18 -35.87 -19.29
CA ASN A 122 1.21 -36.52 -18.41
C ASN A 122 0.79 -35.64 -17.23
N LEU A 123 1.50 -34.53 -16.97
CA LEU A 123 1.14 -33.58 -15.92
C LEU A 123 0.10 -32.56 -16.39
N PRO A 124 -0.74 -32.03 -15.47
CA PRO A 124 -1.69 -30.97 -15.80
C PRO A 124 -0.96 -29.71 -16.25
N LYS A 125 -1.46 -29.08 -17.31
CA LYS A 125 -1.09 -27.72 -17.68
C LYS A 125 -1.90 -26.74 -16.85
N LEU A 126 -1.25 -26.11 -15.88
CA LEU A 126 -1.85 -25.10 -15.01
C LEU A 126 -1.68 -23.68 -15.59
N ILE A 127 -2.78 -22.93 -15.59
CA ILE A 127 -2.83 -21.49 -15.84
C ILE A 127 -3.46 -20.84 -14.60
N LEU A 128 -2.66 -20.16 -13.80
CA LEU A 128 -3.09 -19.54 -12.55
C LEU A 128 -3.39 -18.06 -12.78
N VAL A 129 -4.58 -17.60 -12.41
CA VAL A 129 -5.00 -16.21 -12.54
C VAL A 129 -5.36 -15.67 -11.15
N GLY A 130 -4.77 -14.54 -10.76
CA GLY A 130 -4.96 -14.02 -9.42
C GLY A 130 -4.57 -12.55 -9.26
N ILE A 131 -4.85 -12.04 -8.06
CA ILE A 131 -4.31 -10.77 -7.57
C ILE A 131 -2.88 -11.03 -7.07
N ASN A 132 -2.09 -9.96 -6.91
CA ASN A 132 -0.65 -10.03 -6.68
C ASN A 132 -0.25 -10.73 -5.37
N GLN A 133 1.05 -11.02 -5.26
CA GLN A 133 1.74 -11.90 -4.28
C GLN A 133 1.76 -13.39 -4.59
N VAL A 134 0.94 -13.87 -5.54
CA VAL A 134 0.93 -15.27 -5.98
C VAL A 134 2.24 -15.60 -6.70
N GLY A 135 2.61 -14.87 -7.73
CA GLY A 135 3.87 -15.03 -8.46
C GLY A 135 5.07 -14.75 -7.57
N SER A 136 5.06 -13.75 -6.68
CA SER A 136 6.19 -13.48 -5.79
C SER A 136 6.48 -14.66 -4.84
N SER A 137 5.43 -15.25 -4.26
CA SER A 137 5.54 -16.41 -3.37
C SER A 137 5.94 -17.67 -4.13
N LEU A 138 5.44 -17.84 -5.36
CA LEU A 138 5.80 -18.92 -6.29
C LEU A 138 7.23 -18.78 -6.86
N ILE A 139 7.70 -17.55 -7.13
CA ILE A 139 9.00 -17.20 -7.71
C ILE A 139 10.10 -17.23 -6.65
N LEU A 140 9.82 -16.77 -5.42
CA LEU A 140 10.78 -16.80 -4.31
C LEU A 140 11.21 -18.24 -3.98
N MET A 141 10.40 -19.23 -4.33
CA MET A 141 10.73 -20.63 -4.10
C MET A 141 11.76 -21.19 -5.09
N VAL A 142 11.95 -20.65 -6.32
CA VAL A 142 13.03 -21.13 -7.22
C VAL A 142 13.38 -20.11 -8.33
N HIS A 143 14.62 -19.59 -8.32
CA HIS A 143 15.18 -18.77 -9.42
C HIS A 143 15.21 -19.49 -10.80
N ASP A 144 15.13 -20.83 -10.82
CA ASP A 144 15.21 -21.66 -12.04
C ASP A 144 13.89 -21.75 -12.84
N ILE A 145 12.75 -21.35 -12.25
CA ILE A 145 11.42 -21.46 -12.89
C ILE A 145 11.07 -20.23 -13.74
N ALA A 146 11.67 -19.06 -13.46
CA ALA A 146 11.30 -17.81 -14.13
C ALA A 146 11.43 -17.85 -15.67
N LYS A 147 12.37 -18.64 -16.21
CA LYS A 147 12.52 -18.84 -17.66
C LYS A 147 11.58 -19.92 -18.24
N ARG A 148 11.02 -20.77 -17.38
CA ARG A 148 10.22 -21.96 -17.74
C ARG A 148 8.73 -21.79 -17.44
N THR A 149 8.34 -20.68 -16.82
CA THR A 149 6.95 -20.28 -16.55
C THR A 149 6.66 -18.98 -17.28
N GLY A 150 5.46 -18.87 -17.86
CA GLY A 150 4.99 -17.63 -18.47
C GLY A 150 4.35 -16.75 -17.42
N ILE A 151 5.04 -15.73 -16.94
CA ILE A 151 4.51 -14.79 -15.94
C ILE A 151 4.12 -13.51 -16.66
N HIS A 152 2.83 -13.19 -16.64
CA HIS A 152 2.25 -12.11 -17.41
C HIS A 152 1.45 -11.18 -16.53
N ARG A 153 1.64 -9.88 -16.73
CA ARG A 153 0.71 -8.83 -16.30
C ARG A 153 0.07 -8.25 -17.55
N ILE A 154 -1.23 -7.99 -17.52
CA ILE A 154 -1.89 -7.39 -18.69
C ILE A 154 -1.28 -6.02 -18.94
N ALA A 155 -0.69 -5.84 -20.12
CA ALA A 155 -0.09 -4.56 -20.49
C ALA A 155 -1.20 -3.52 -20.69
N PRO A 156 -0.99 -2.26 -20.27
CA PRO A 156 -1.94 -1.18 -20.57
C PRO A 156 -2.08 -1.02 -22.09
N GLY A 157 -3.26 -0.58 -22.52
CA GLY A 157 -3.55 -0.34 -23.92
C GLY A 157 -2.75 0.85 -24.45
N ASP A 158 -2.15 0.69 -25.63
CA ASP A 158 -1.62 1.84 -26.36
C ASP A 158 -2.76 2.71 -26.91
N TYR A 159 -2.41 3.92 -27.34
CA TYR A 159 -3.38 4.87 -27.90
C TYR A 159 -4.27 4.26 -28.99
N LYS A 160 -3.67 3.47 -29.89
CA LYS A 160 -4.39 2.86 -31.03
C LYS A 160 -5.39 1.81 -30.56
N THR A 161 -5.02 1.01 -29.56
CA THR A 161 -5.84 -0.04 -28.99
C THR A 161 -7.03 0.54 -28.24
N ILE A 162 -6.81 1.57 -27.42
CA ILE A 162 -7.89 2.26 -26.72
C ILE A 162 -8.82 2.99 -27.70
N LEU A 163 -8.27 3.67 -28.71
CA LEU A 163 -9.08 4.32 -29.73
C LEU A 163 -9.96 3.30 -30.48
N LYS A 164 -9.45 2.09 -30.72
CA LYS A 164 -10.24 1.01 -31.33
C LYS A 164 -11.37 0.55 -30.42
N LEU A 165 -11.14 0.43 -29.11
CA LEU A 165 -12.19 0.11 -28.13
C LEU A 165 -13.32 1.14 -28.21
N ILE A 166 -12.98 2.43 -28.16
CA ILE A 166 -13.97 3.52 -28.17
C ILE A 166 -14.73 3.53 -29.50
N LYS A 167 -14.03 3.42 -30.64
CA LYS A 167 -14.65 3.39 -31.98
C LYS A 167 -15.59 2.20 -32.19
N SER A 168 -15.27 1.02 -31.65
CA SER A 168 -16.19 -0.12 -31.68
C SER A 168 -17.47 0.19 -30.90
N GLY A 169 -17.37 0.91 -29.79
CA GLY A 169 -18.53 1.35 -29.03
C GLY A 169 -19.37 2.41 -29.76
N GLU A 170 -18.72 3.40 -30.37
CA GLU A 170 -19.35 4.39 -31.26
C GLU A 170 -20.20 3.73 -32.35
N GLU A 171 -19.62 2.74 -33.05
CA GLU A 171 -20.30 2.03 -34.13
C GLU A 171 -21.53 1.27 -33.62
N LYS A 172 -21.41 0.61 -32.46
CA LYS A 172 -22.49 -0.23 -31.92
C LYS A 172 -23.67 0.56 -31.37
N LEU A 173 -23.41 1.73 -30.79
CA LEU A 173 -24.44 2.62 -30.27
C LEU A 173 -24.92 3.65 -31.30
N ASN A 174 -24.23 3.77 -32.44
CA ASN A 174 -24.43 4.84 -33.42
C ASN A 174 -24.26 6.24 -32.80
N VAL A 175 -23.12 6.45 -32.14
CA VAL A 175 -22.76 7.73 -31.50
C VAL A 175 -21.35 8.17 -31.91
N LYS A 176 -21.03 9.45 -31.67
CA LYS A 176 -19.71 10.04 -31.91
C LYS A 176 -19.25 10.85 -30.70
N PHE A 177 -18.13 10.49 -30.09
CA PHE A 177 -17.52 11.27 -29.01
C PHE A 177 -16.87 12.52 -29.60
N ALA A 178 -17.27 13.70 -29.15
CA ALA A 178 -16.79 14.96 -29.71
C ALA A 178 -15.27 15.16 -29.53
N ASN A 179 -14.70 14.72 -28.40
CA ASN A 179 -13.27 14.84 -28.08
C ASN A 179 -12.66 13.48 -27.70
N ILE A 180 -12.65 12.53 -28.64
CA ILE A 180 -12.18 11.17 -28.37
C ILE A 180 -10.74 11.10 -27.87
N ASP A 181 -9.91 12.06 -28.27
CA ASP A 181 -8.48 12.10 -27.94
C ASP A 181 -8.22 12.43 -26.46
N SER A 182 -9.17 13.08 -25.76
CA SER A 182 -9.03 13.38 -24.31
C SER A 182 -9.28 12.16 -23.40
N ILE A 183 -9.98 11.14 -23.90
CA ILE A 183 -10.33 9.95 -23.12
C ILE A 183 -9.09 9.12 -22.79
N PHE A 184 -8.12 9.04 -23.70
CA PHE A 184 -6.92 8.21 -23.50
C PHE A 184 -6.00 8.75 -22.38
N PRO A 185 -5.63 10.04 -22.34
CA PRO A 185 -4.91 10.60 -21.20
C PRO A 185 -5.64 10.43 -19.88
N GLU A 186 -6.97 10.54 -19.86
CA GLU A 186 -7.78 10.40 -18.65
C GLU A 186 -7.78 8.96 -18.11
N SER A 187 -7.79 7.94 -18.98
CA SER A 187 -7.75 6.53 -18.57
C SER A 187 -6.35 5.93 -18.44
N ASN A 188 -5.32 6.61 -18.96
CA ASN A 188 -3.94 6.17 -19.04
C ASN A 188 -3.77 4.72 -19.59
N GLY A 189 -4.58 4.36 -20.59
CA GLY A 189 -4.52 3.05 -21.22
C GLY A 189 -5.21 1.92 -20.44
N ASP A 190 -5.81 2.19 -19.28
CA ASP A 190 -6.57 1.17 -18.55
C ASP A 190 -7.91 0.87 -19.24
N TYR A 191 -8.19 -0.42 -19.45
CA TYR A 191 -9.36 -0.88 -20.19
C TYR A 191 -10.66 -0.64 -19.42
N TRP A 192 -10.64 -0.83 -18.11
CA TRP A 192 -11.83 -0.69 -17.29
C TRP A 192 -12.21 0.78 -17.12
N LEU A 193 -11.25 1.65 -16.80
CA LEU A 193 -11.43 3.10 -16.72
C LEU A 193 -11.92 3.65 -18.05
N THR A 194 -11.33 3.23 -19.18
CA THR A 194 -11.80 3.66 -20.52
C THR A 194 -13.28 3.32 -20.72
N GLN A 195 -13.70 2.08 -20.41
CA GLN A 195 -15.10 1.69 -20.55
C GLN A 195 -16.01 2.46 -19.59
N ALA A 196 -15.60 2.64 -18.33
CA ALA A 196 -16.37 3.38 -17.33
C ALA A 196 -16.53 4.87 -17.69
N ILE A 197 -15.49 5.49 -18.27
CA ILE A 197 -15.53 6.86 -18.80
C ILE A 197 -16.51 6.93 -19.97
N CYS A 198 -16.39 6.04 -20.96
CA CYS A 198 -17.29 6.01 -22.11
C CYS A 198 -18.76 5.82 -21.70
N GLN A 199 -19.01 4.87 -20.79
CA GLN A 199 -20.34 4.64 -20.23
C GLN A 199 -20.88 5.89 -19.52
N THR A 200 -20.04 6.56 -18.73
CA THR A 200 -20.42 7.81 -18.02
C THR A 200 -20.77 8.93 -19.00
N ILE A 201 -20.02 9.08 -20.09
CA ILE A 201 -20.30 10.07 -21.12
C ILE A 201 -21.62 9.76 -21.84
N CYS A 202 -21.87 8.50 -22.20
CA CYS A 202 -23.14 8.08 -22.81
C CYS A 202 -24.33 8.41 -21.90
N VAL A 203 -24.28 8.01 -20.63
CA VAL A 203 -25.36 8.24 -19.67
C VAL A 203 -25.62 9.74 -19.46
N LYS A 204 -24.56 10.57 -19.42
CA LYS A 204 -24.72 12.03 -19.29
C LYS A 204 -25.33 12.72 -20.52
N ASN A 205 -25.30 12.06 -21.66
CA ASN A 205 -25.93 12.53 -22.90
C ASN A 205 -27.28 11.82 -23.16
N ASP A 206 -27.87 11.21 -22.13
CA ASP A 206 -29.13 10.46 -22.21
C ASP A 206 -29.13 9.33 -23.26
N ILE A 207 -27.94 8.78 -23.57
CA ILE A 207 -27.79 7.60 -24.40
C ILE A 207 -27.80 6.37 -23.50
N LEU A 208 -28.85 5.57 -23.59
CA LEU A 208 -29.02 4.32 -22.86
C LEU A 208 -28.99 3.08 -23.77
N GLU A 209 -29.16 3.29 -25.07
CA GLU A 209 -29.22 2.23 -26.09
C GLU A 209 -28.77 2.75 -27.45
N ASN A 210 -28.58 1.84 -28.40
CA ASN A 210 -28.28 2.19 -29.78
C ASN A 210 -29.41 2.96 -30.46
N GLN A 211 -29.04 3.86 -31.36
CA GLN A 211 -29.98 4.81 -31.98
C GLN A 211 -29.98 4.72 -33.51
N GLU A 212 -31.06 5.17 -34.16
CA GLU A 212 -31.14 5.21 -35.63
C GLU A 212 -30.33 6.37 -36.22
N ASN A 213 -30.35 7.53 -35.57
CA ASN A 213 -29.61 8.71 -35.99
C ASN A 213 -28.33 8.86 -35.18
N THR A 214 -27.22 9.21 -35.85
CA THR A 214 -25.93 9.40 -35.18
C THR A 214 -25.96 10.62 -34.27
N ALA A 215 -25.81 10.41 -32.97
CA ALA A 215 -25.71 11.47 -31.98
C ALA A 215 -24.25 11.83 -31.70
N VAL A 216 -23.94 13.13 -31.59
CA VAL A 216 -22.62 13.60 -31.15
C VAL A 216 -22.66 13.85 -29.65
N LEU A 217 -21.81 13.15 -28.90
CA LEU A 217 -21.73 13.22 -27.45
C LEU A 217 -20.71 14.28 -27.06
N ASN A 218 -21.23 15.40 -26.57
CA ASN A 218 -20.42 16.46 -25.99
C ASN A 218 -20.20 16.16 -24.52
N PHE A 219 -18.99 16.38 -24.03
CA PHE A 219 -18.67 16.20 -22.62
C PHE A 219 -17.53 17.11 -22.23
N ASP A 220 -17.50 17.41 -20.93
CA ASP A 220 -16.42 18.16 -20.29
C ASP A 220 -15.64 17.19 -19.39
N ASP A 221 -14.31 17.16 -19.57
CA ASP A 221 -13.44 16.21 -18.86
C ASP A 221 -13.53 16.38 -17.34
N SER A 222 -13.69 17.62 -16.84
CA SER A 222 -13.82 17.89 -15.40
C SER A 222 -15.13 17.31 -14.85
N GLN A 223 -16.24 17.42 -15.59
CA GLN A 223 -17.52 16.86 -15.18
C GLN A 223 -17.54 15.33 -15.23
N VAL A 224 -16.86 14.73 -16.21
CA VAL A 224 -16.70 13.27 -16.28
C VAL A 224 -15.88 12.79 -15.09
N ARG A 225 -14.75 13.45 -14.81
CA ARG A 225 -13.89 13.16 -13.66
C ARG A 225 -14.62 13.25 -12.33
N THR A 226 -15.38 14.32 -12.07
CA THR A 226 -16.19 14.43 -10.84
C THR A 226 -17.14 13.23 -10.67
N SER A 227 -17.73 12.77 -11.77
CA SER A 227 -18.66 11.62 -11.75
C SER A 227 -17.92 10.31 -11.49
N MET A 228 -16.74 10.14 -12.10
CA MET A 228 -15.88 8.98 -11.86
C MET A 228 -15.38 8.93 -10.42
N VAL A 229 -14.85 10.04 -9.89
CA VAL A 229 -14.40 10.15 -8.49
C VAL A 229 -15.56 9.85 -7.53
N SER A 230 -16.76 10.39 -7.79
CA SER A 230 -17.95 10.10 -6.97
C SER A 230 -18.32 8.61 -6.97
N LYS A 231 -18.30 7.94 -8.14
CA LYS A 231 -18.56 6.49 -8.25
C LYS A 231 -17.52 5.67 -7.48
N LEU A 232 -16.24 6.03 -7.65
CA LEU A 232 -15.11 5.33 -7.03
C LEU A 232 -14.99 5.58 -5.52
N SER A 233 -15.54 6.69 -5.02
CA SER A 233 -15.53 7.05 -3.60
C SER A 233 -16.12 5.96 -2.71
N HIS A 234 -17.19 5.28 -3.15
CA HIS A 234 -17.82 4.20 -2.38
C HIS A 234 -16.88 3.02 -2.09
N ALA A 235 -15.91 2.76 -2.98
CA ALA A 235 -14.96 1.66 -2.82
C ALA A 235 -13.65 2.11 -2.16
N TYR A 236 -13.19 3.34 -2.44
CA TYR A 236 -11.82 3.76 -2.12
C TYR A 236 -11.72 4.83 -1.04
N LYS A 237 -12.80 5.53 -0.68
CA LYS A 237 -12.74 6.59 0.33
C LYS A 237 -12.29 6.06 1.69
N ASP A 238 -12.88 4.96 2.15
CA ASP A 238 -12.55 4.37 3.45
C ASP A 238 -11.12 3.82 3.49
N PRO A 239 -10.64 3.01 2.52
CA PRO A 239 -9.25 2.56 2.49
C PRO A 239 -8.22 3.71 2.45
N VAL A 240 -8.47 4.75 1.65
CA VAL A 240 -7.58 5.92 1.57
C VAL A 240 -7.57 6.67 2.89
N LYS A 241 -8.74 6.91 3.49
CA LYS A 241 -8.87 7.56 4.80
C LYS A 241 -8.16 6.75 5.89
N ASP A 242 -8.35 5.44 5.93
CA ASP A 242 -7.73 4.56 6.92
C ASP A 242 -6.20 4.51 6.79
N PHE A 243 -5.69 4.56 5.56
CA PHE A 243 -4.26 4.71 5.32
C PHE A 243 -3.76 6.06 5.83
N CYS A 244 -4.43 7.16 5.45
CA CYS A 244 -4.05 8.52 5.87
C CYS A 244 -4.02 8.68 7.39
N ARG A 245 -4.92 7.99 8.11
CA ARG A 245 -4.98 8.01 9.58
C ARG A 245 -3.86 7.20 10.26
N GLY A 246 -3.12 6.37 9.53
CA GLY A 246 -2.09 5.49 10.10
C GLY A 246 -2.66 4.44 11.05
N ARG A 247 -1.79 3.74 11.79
CA ARG A 247 -2.22 2.73 12.78
C ARG A 247 -2.90 3.42 13.96
N ARG A 248 -2.25 4.46 14.51
CA ARG A 248 -2.85 5.39 15.47
C ARG A 248 -3.08 6.76 14.84
N PHE A 249 -4.32 7.22 14.90
CA PHE A 249 -4.69 8.53 14.35
C PHE A 249 -4.14 9.67 15.20
N ARG A 250 -3.50 10.64 14.53
CA ARG A 250 -2.91 11.83 15.16
C ARG A 250 -3.37 13.08 14.40
N PRO A 251 -4.18 13.96 15.03
CA PRO A 251 -4.67 15.16 14.34
C PRO A 251 -3.57 16.15 13.95
N SER A 252 -2.41 16.11 14.62
CA SER A 252 -1.30 17.06 14.49
C SER A 252 -0.17 16.60 13.57
N ASN A 253 -0.12 15.31 13.22
CA ASN A 253 0.95 14.75 12.40
C ASN A 253 0.37 13.80 11.36
N ASP A 254 0.63 14.09 10.09
CA ASP A 254 -0.07 13.54 8.94
C ASP A 254 0.87 12.87 7.90
N PRO A 255 1.88 12.08 8.32
CA PRO A 255 2.92 11.58 7.40
C PRO A 255 2.36 10.64 6.33
N TYR A 256 1.35 9.82 6.67
CA TYR A 256 0.70 8.91 5.72
C TYR A 256 -0.19 9.64 4.70
N PHE A 257 -0.92 10.67 5.15
CA PHE A 257 -1.69 11.57 4.28
C PHE A 257 -0.77 12.27 3.28
N LYS A 258 0.30 12.86 3.80
CA LYS A 258 1.36 13.51 3.04
C LYS A 258 1.99 12.59 2.00
N LEU A 259 2.27 11.35 2.38
CA LEU A 259 2.80 10.34 1.46
C LEU A 259 1.82 10.06 0.31
N LEU A 260 0.55 9.74 0.60
CA LEU A 260 -0.41 9.42 -0.47
C LEU A 260 -0.69 10.61 -1.39
N ARG A 261 -0.80 11.82 -0.83
CA ARG A 261 -0.96 13.06 -1.61
C ARG A 261 0.25 13.34 -2.50
N LEU A 262 1.45 12.97 -2.05
CA LEU A 262 2.66 13.13 -2.85
C LEU A 262 2.71 12.12 -3.99
N ILE A 263 2.31 10.87 -3.71
CA ILE A 263 2.24 9.78 -4.70
C ILE A 263 1.19 10.07 -5.76
N SER A 264 0.05 10.67 -5.39
CA SER A 264 -1.00 11.02 -6.36
C SER A 264 -0.57 12.06 -7.40
N ASN A 265 0.53 12.78 -7.15
CA ASN A 265 1.11 13.75 -8.06
C ASN A 265 2.24 13.16 -8.93
N GLN A 266 2.55 11.87 -8.77
CA GLN A 266 3.54 11.18 -9.58
C GLN A 266 2.89 10.60 -10.84
N ASP A 267 3.67 10.41 -11.90
CA ASP A 267 3.21 9.77 -13.13
C ASP A 267 3.06 8.24 -12.98
N SER A 268 3.73 7.67 -11.97
CA SER A 268 3.81 6.23 -11.73
C SER A 268 3.10 5.86 -10.44
N SER A 269 2.33 4.77 -10.48
CA SER A 269 1.70 4.17 -9.31
C SER A 269 2.68 3.36 -8.45
N ILE A 270 3.92 3.17 -8.92
CA ILE A 270 5.02 2.53 -8.21
C ILE A 270 6.13 3.56 -7.99
N VAL A 271 6.56 3.73 -6.74
CA VAL A 271 7.56 4.71 -6.35
C VAL A 271 8.59 4.10 -5.40
N ASP A 272 9.84 4.59 -5.50
CA ASP A 272 10.87 4.36 -4.48
C ASP A 272 10.78 5.47 -3.42
N LEU A 273 10.56 5.10 -2.17
CA LEU A 273 10.39 6.08 -1.09
C LEU A 273 11.68 6.84 -0.73
N ASN A 274 12.87 6.30 -1.04
CA ASN A 274 14.12 7.04 -0.87
C ASN A 274 14.27 8.11 -1.93
N GLU A 275 14.00 7.78 -3.20
CA GLU A 275 14.03 8.76 -4.29
C GLU A 275 13.00 9.85 -4.05
N LEU A 276 11.78 9.48 -3.66
CA LEU A 276 10.71 10.40 -3.34
C LEU A 276 11.08 11.33 -2.16
N ALA A 277 11.68 10.79 -1.10
CA ALA A 277 12.14 11.60 0.04
C ALA A 277 13.31 12.53 -0.29
N ASN A 278 14.19 12.14 -1.22
CA ASN A 278 15.30 12.97 -1.67
C ASN A 278 14.86 14.08 -2.63
N ALA A 279 13.82 13.83 -3.43
CA ALA A 279 13.24 14.82 -4.33
C ALA A 279 12.45 15.92 -3.59
N HIS A 280 11.90 15.59 -2.41
CA HIS A 280 11.04 16.48 -1.60
C HIS A 280 11.63 16.73 -0.20
N ASN A 281 12.56 17.69 -0.12
CA ASN A 281 13.29 18.02 1.12
C ASN A 281 12.38 18.41 2.30
N ASP A 282 11.26 19.07 2.02
CA ASP A 282 10.23 19.46 2.99
C ASP A 282 9.47 18.27 3.59
N MET A 283 9.41 17.16 2.85
CA MET A 283 8.65 15.96 3.20
C MET A 283 9.55 14.78 3.63
N ARG A 284 10.88 14.96 3.49
CA ARG A 284 11.89 13.94 3.75
C ARG A 284 11.79 13.34 5.14
N ALA A 285 11.63 14.17 6.17
CA ALA A 285 11.50 13.72 7.55
C ALA A 285 10.25 12.85 7.75
N SER A 286 9.10 13.29 7.21
CA SER A 286 7.84 12.53 7.30
C SER A 286 7.92 11.17 6.61
N ILE A 287 8.53 11.09 5.41
CA ILE A 287 8.68 9.82 4.68
C ILE A 287 9.67 8.90 5.40
N ASN A 288 10.82 9.42 5.83
CA ASN A 288 11.82 8.64 6.58
C ASN A 288 11.24 8.08 7.88
N GLY A 289 10.38 8.86 8.55
CA GLY A 289 9.72 8.45 9.78
C GLY A 289 8.77 7.27 9.62
N ILE A 290 8.24 6.99 8.41
CA ILE A 290 7.28 5.89 8.19
C ILE A 290 7.81 4.75 7.32
N LYS A 291 8.82 4.99 6.47
CA LYS A 291 9.33 4.00 5.51
C LYS A 291 10.05 2.81 6.15
N GLU A 292 10.47 2.89 7.40
CA GLU A 292 11.18 1.77 8.03
C GLU A 292 10.21 0.67 8.45
N ARG A 293 9.70 0.70 9.69
CA ARG A 293 8.81 -0.35 10.23
C ARG A 293 7.32 0.00 10.09
N ARG A 294 6.98 1.29 10.24
CA ARG A 294 5.60 1.74 10.45
C ARG A 294 4.67 1.52 9.26
N LEU A 295 5.16 1.64 8.02
CA LEU A 295 4.36 1.31 6.82
C LEU A 295 4.00 -0.18 6.78
N SER A 296 4.97 -1.07 7.00
CA SER A 296 4.70 -2.52 7.04
C SER A 296 3.70 -2.86 8.14
N THR A 297 3.90 -2.33 9.34
CA THR A 297 2.99 -2.54 10.47
C THR A 297 1.58 -1.97 10.22
N LEU A 298 1.46 -0.84 9.53
CA LEU A 298 0.15 -0.30 9.11
C LEU A 298 -0.59 -1.29 8.20
N LEU A 299 0.08 -1.77 7.15
CA LEU A 299 -0.54 -2.66 6.17
C LEU A 299 -0.89 -4.03 6.76
N GLU A 300 -0.09 -4.54 7.69
CA GLU A 300 -0.37 -5.77 8.45
C GLU A 300 -1.54 -5.60 9.43
N SER A 301 -1.61 -4.46 10.12
CA SER A 301 -2.66 -4.21 11.14
C SER A 301 -4.01 -3.82 10.54
N LYS A 302 -4.05 -3.30 9.31
CA LYS A 302 -5.28 -2.92 8.60
C LYS A 302 -5.43 -3.71 7.30
N PRO A 303 -6.18 -4.84 7.32
CA PRO A 303 -6.38 -5.68 6.13
C PRO A 303 -6.95 -4.93 4.93
N LEU A 304 -7.84 -3.95 5.16
CA LEU A 304 -8.38 -3.09 4.09
C LEU A 304 -7.28 -2.29 3.39
N CYS A 305 -6.31 -1.73 4.13
CA CYS A 305 -5.18 -1.04 3.54
C CYS A 305 -4.27 -2.00 2.76
N GLY A 306 -3.97 -3.18 3.35
CA GLY A 306 -3.14 -4.20 2.73
C GLY A 306 -3.71 -4.80 1.43
N GLN A 307 -5.01 -4.62 1.16
CA GLN A 307 -5.64 -5.01 -0.11
C GLN A 307 -5.30 -4.08 -1.27
N TYR A 308 -5.01 -2.82 -0.98
CA TYR A 308 -4.92 -1.74 -1.97
C TYR A 308 -3.52 -1.13 -2.10
N PHE A 309 -2.77 -1.12 -0.99
CA PHE A 309 -1.44 -0.52 -0.90
C PHE A 309 -0.42 -1.60 -0.60
N PHE A 310 0.69 -1.58 -1.34
CA PHE A 310 1.75 -2.56 -1.21
C PHE A 310 3.05 -1.86 -0.85
N TYR A 311 3.76 -2.42 0.13
CA TYR A 311 5.04 -1.89 0.55
C TYR A 311 6.07 -3.02 0.68
N ASN A 312 7.22 -2.84 0.05
CA ASN A 312 8.36 -3.73 0.18
C ASN A 312 9.46 -3.04 0.97
N GLN A 313 9.66 -3.49 2.21
CA GLN A 313 10.61 -2.91 3.14
C GLN A 313 12.07 -3.05 2.70
N LYS A 314 12.42 -4.06 1.88
CA LYS A 314 13.82 -4.33 1.46
C LYS A 314 14.30 -3.31 0.44
N ASN A 315 13.48 -3.00 -0.56
CA ASN A 315 13.81 -2.04 -1.61
C ASN A 315 13.12 -0.69 -1.43
N LYS A 316 12.37 -0.49 -0.33
CA LYS A 316 11.61 0.73 -0.03
C LYS A 316 10.63 1.11 -1.15
N SER A 317 10.13 0.13 -1.89
CA SER A 317 9.16 0.36 -2.97
C SER A 317 7.74 0.36 -2.41
N PHE A 318 6.99 1.41 -2.73
CA PHE A 318 5.56 1.52 -2.49
C PHE A 318 4.82 1.43 -3.82
N ALA A 319 3.73 0.67 -3.86
CA ALA A 319 2.98 0.43 -5.08
C ALA A 319 1.47 0.50 -4.84
N ILE A 320 0.77 1.11 -5.80
CA ILE A 320 -0.67 1.07 -5.98
C ILE A 320 -0.92 0.31 -7.28
N GLU A 321 -1.48 -0.87 -7.18
CA GLU A 321 -1.62 -1.77 -8.33
C GLU A 321 -2.98 -1.68 -9.00
N ASP A 322 -3.97 -1.10 -8.32
CA ASP A 322 -5.29 -0.81 -8.85
C ASP A 322 -5.25 0.51 -9.64
N PRO A 323 -5.38 0.50 -10.98
CA PRO A 323 -5.40 1.73 -11.77
C PRO A 323 -6.58 2.64 -11.41
N ALA A 324 -7.71 2.07 -11.01
CA ALA A 324 -8.89 2.85 -10.62
C ALA A 324 -8.70 3.55 -9.27
N LEU A 325 -8.02 2.90 -8.31
CA LEU A 325 -7.61 3.57 -7.06
C LEU A 325 -6.61 4.69 -7.33
N PHE A 326 -5.62 4.43 -8.18
CA PHE A 326 -4.63 5.46 -8.52
C PHE A 326 -5.29 6.65 -9.20
N TYR A 327 -6.18 6.42 -10.17
CA TYR A 327 -7.01 7.44 -10.79
C TYR A 327 -7.85 8.22 -9.76
N TYR A 328 -8.49 7.51 -8.81
CA TYR A 328 -9.24 8.16 -7.72
C TYR A 328 -8.33 9.08 -6.89
N MET A 329 -7.15 8.62 -6.50
CA MET A 329 -6.19 9.41 -5.71
C MET A 329 -5.68 10.64 -6.45
N CYS A 330 -5.42 10.55 -7.75
CA CYS A 330 -4.98 11.67 -8.58
C CYS A 330 -6.05 12.79 -8.68
N ASN A 331 -7.33 12.45 -8.49
CA ASN A 331 -8.44 13.34 -8.83
C ASN A 331 -9.35 13.69 -7.64
N VAL A 332 -9.09 13.15 -6.45
CA VAL A 332 -9.86 13.45 -5.23
C VAL A 332 -9.54 14.83 -4.67
N ASP A 333 -10.52 15.45 -3.99
CA ASP A 333 -10.25 16.62 -3.15
C ASP A 333 -9.50 16.18 -1.88
N TRP A 334 -8.18 16.35 -1.89
CA TRP A 334 -7.34 16.04 -0.74
C TRP A 334 -7.66 16.87 0.51
N GLU A 335 -8.25 18.06 0.36
CA GLU A 335 -8.68 18.86 1.50
C GLU A 335 -9.97 18.29 2.11
N GLU A 336 -10.86 17.70 1.30
CA GLU A 336 -11.98 16.89 1.81
C GLU A 336 -11.47 15.67 2.57
N ILE A 337 -10.55 14.89 1.98
CA ILE A 337 -9.94 13.73 2.65
C ILE A 337 -9.28 14.16 3.97
N ARG A 338 -8.58 15.31 3.99
CA ARG A 338 -7.95 15.86 5.20
C ARG A 338 -8.97 16.13 6.31
N ARG A 339 -10.08 16.81 5.97
CA ARG A 339 -11.18 17.09 6.91
C ARG A 339 -11.85 15.82 7.40
N ASP A 340 -12.10 14.87 6.50
CA ASP A 340 -12.73 13.59 6.84
C ASP A 340 -11.86 12.69 7.70
N CYS A 341 -10.53 12.83 7.58
CA CYS A 341 -9.58 12.22 8.51
C CYS A 341 -9.63 12.88 9.89
N GLY A 342 -10.00 14.16 9.99
CA GLY A 342 -10.05 14.92 11.24
C GLY A 342 -8.73 15.62 11.60
N PHE A 343 -7.87 15.91 10.62
CA PHE A 343 -6.62 16.65 10.86
C PHE A 343 -6.89 18.09 11.30
N ARG A 344 -5.94 18.68 12.04
CA ARG A 344 -6.00 20.07 12.51
C ARG A 344 -5.01 20.92 11.71
N ASP A 345 -5.46 22.07 11.20
CA ASP A 345 -4.65 22.90 10.27
C ASP A 345 -3.61 23.80 10.96
N ASN A 346 -3.58 23.87 12.30
CA ASN A 346 -2.77 24.83 13.06
C ASN A 346 -1.77 24.21 14.05
N VAL A 347 -1.37 22.94 13.85
CA VAL A 347 -0.35 22.32 14.71
C VAL A 347 0.95 22.20 13.94
N LYS A 348 2.03 22.77 14.47
CA LYS A 348 3.38 22.60 13.90
C LYS A 348 3.70 21.09 13.95
N PRO A 349 3.98 20.44 12.81
CA PRO A 349 4.26 19.02 12.80
C PRO A 349 5.57 18.79 13.55
N ARG A 350 5.53 17.95 14.59
CA ARG A 350 6.72 17.47 15.29
C ARG A 350 7.17 16.16 14.66
N GLU A 351 8.47 16.01 14.46
CA GLU A 351 9.06 14.83 13.81
C GLU A 351 8.92 13.58 14.68
N PHE A 352 9.04 13.76 16.00
CA PHE A 352 8.99 12.71 17.01
C PHE A 352 7.84 12.92 17.98
N GLU A 353 7.29 11.82 18.47
CA GLU A 353 6.35 11.86 19.58
C GLU A 353 7.10 11.92 20.90
N ILE A 354 8.20 11.17 20.99
CA ILE A 354 9.02 11.09 22.19
C ILE A 354 10.46 11.32 21.82
N ALA A 355 11.17 12.15 22.58
CA ALA A 355 12.62 12.14 22.61
C ALA A 355 13.09 11.57 23.96
N ILE A 356 14.07 10.66 23.93
CA ILE A 356 14.64 10.10 25.16
C ILE A 356 15.98 10.78 25.45
N SER A 357 16.04 11.47 26.59
CA SER A 357 17.27 11.99 27.17
C SER A 357 17.78 11.01 28.23
N PHE A 358 19.06 10.62 28.14
CA PHE A 358 19.67 9.62 29.01
C PHE A 358 21.18 9.81 29.12
N ALA A 359 21.75 9.46 30.28
CA ALA A 359 23.19 9.31 30.46
C ALA A 359 23.71 8.08 29.69
N GLY A 360 24.91 8.15 29.12
CA GLY A 360 25.46 7.07 28.27
C GLY A 360 25.49 5.69 28.95
N GLU A 361 25.60 5.66 30.28
CA GLU A 361 25.49 4.46 31.14
C GLU A 361 24.13 3.76 31.04
N ASN A 362 23.07 4.51 30.77
CA ASN A 362 21.69 4.02 30.68
C ASN A 362 21.26 3.71 29.24
N ARG A 363 22.22 3.61 28.30
CA ARG A 363 21.94 3.35 26.88
C ARG A 363 21.12 2.08 26.65
N GLN A 364 21.41 1.02 27.40
CA GLN A 364 20.68 -0.25 27.28
C GLN A 364 19.20 -0.08 27.61
N LEU A 365 18.90 0.63 28.70
CA LEU A 365 17.54 0.95 29.11
C LEU A 365 16.82 1.83 28.09
N ALA A 366 17.48 2.92 27.66
CA ALA A 366 16.92 3.86 26.69
C ALA A 366 16.59 3.19 25.34
N LYS A 367 17.49 2.31 24.86
CA LYS A 367 17.28 1.52 23.64
C LYS A 367 16.08 0.60 23.77
N TYR A 368 15.97 -0.14 24.88
CA TYR A 368 14.84 -1.03 25.10
C TYR A 368 13.51 -0.27 25.13
N ILE A 369 13.44 0.85 25.85
CA ILE A 369 12.25 1.70 25.90
C ILE A 369 11.88 2.19 24.49
N ALA A 370 12.86 2.68 23.71
CA ALA A 370 12.63 3.14 22.35
C ALA A 370 12.10 2.03 21.43
N GLU A 371 12.68 0.83 21.50
CA GLU A 371 12.24 -0.33 20.71
C GLU A 371 10.80 -0.76 21.06
N GLN A 372 10.46 -0.77 22.36
CA GLN A 372 9.10 -1.12 22.80
C GLN A 372 8.08 -0.08 22.35
N LEU A 373 8.39 1.22 22.48
CA LEU A 373 7.54 2.31 22.01
C LEU A 373 7.38 2.31 20.48
N ASP A 374 8.45 2.07 19.72
CA ASP A 374 8.39 1.94 18.26
C ASP A 374 7.51 0.75 17.83
N SER A 375 7.55 -0.37 18.57
CA SER A 375 6.73 -1.55 18.29
C SER A 375 5.21 -1.28 18.38
N ILE A 376 4.82 -0.30 19.20
CA ILE A 376 3.44 0.18 19.34
C ILE A 376 3.17 1.44 18.50
N ASP A 377 3.97 1.65 17.43
CA ASP A 377 3.87 2.74 16.45
C ASP A 377 4.18 4.15 17.01
N VAL A 378 4.84 4.27 18.17
CA VAL A 378 5.26 5.57 18.70
C VAL A 378 6.59 5.98 18.08
N SER A 379 6.64 7.13 17.42
CA SER A 379 7.90 7.64 16.84
C SER A 379 8.82 8.18 17.93
N VAL A 380 9.98 7.54 18.11
CA VAL A 380 10.96 7.89 19.15
C VAL A 380 12.25 8.42 18.55
N PHE A 381 12.73 9.55 19.06
CA PHE A 381 14.11 9.98 18.88
C PHE A 381 14.99 9.37 19.97
N LEU A 382 15.97 8.59 19.53
CA LEU A 382 17.04 8.03 20.36
C LEU A 382 18.38 8.29 19.67
N ASP A 383 19.32 8.89 20.38
CA ASP A 383 20.67 9.11 19.84
C ASP A 383 21.56 7.86 20.03
N GLU A 384 21.61 7.00 19.01
CA GLU A 384 22.42 5.77 19.02
C GLU A 384 23.91 5.99 18.63
N HIS A 385 24.25 7.08 17.93
CA HIS A 385 25.56 7.25 17.28
C HIS A 385 26.12 8.69 17.41
N TYR A 386 26.37 9.08 18.66
CA TYR A 386 26.93 10.35 19.15
C TYR A 386 28.14 10.91 18.35
N GLU A 387 29.14 10.10 17.97
CA GLU A 387 30.39 10.61 17.37
C GLU A 387 30.50 10.44 15.85
N ALA A 388 29.93 9.35 15.31
CA ALA A 388 30.16 8.97 13.91
C ALA A 388 29.32 9.80 12.91
N ASN A 389 28.11 10.22 13.31
CA ASN A 389 27.18 10.90 12.39
C ASN A 389 27.45 12.41 12.26
N TYR A 390 28.20 13.02 13.18
CA TYR A 390 28.27 14.49 13.32
C TYR A 390 29.67 15.06 13.55
N LEU A 391 30.72 14.33 13.19
CA LEU A 391 32.12 14.79 13.24
C LEU A 391 32.26 16.17 12.54
N GLY A 392 32.46 17.24 13.32
CA GLY A 392 32.72 18.61 12.82
C GLY A 392 31.54 19.60 12.81
N LYS A 393 30.36 19.29 13.38
CA LYS A 393 29.22 20.23 13.50
C LYS A 393 28.96 20.71 14.94
N ALA A 394 28.39 21.91 15.10
CA ALA A 394 28.00 22.46 16.39
C ALA A 394 26.64 21.88 16.85
N TRP A 395 26.69 21.04 17.89
CA TRP A 395 25.67 20.06 18.30
C TRP A 395 24.52 20.60 19.18
N SER A 396 24.78 21.63 20.00
CA SER A 396 23.82 22.13 21.00
C SER A 396 22.50 22.65 20.41
N LYS A 397 22.55 23.26 19.22
CA LYS A 397 21.35 23.81 18.54
C LYS A 397 20.45 22.73 17.97
N GLU A 398 21.00 21.60 17.53
CA GLU A 398 20.23 20.51 16.93
C GLU A 398 19.47 19.73 18.01
N PHE A 399 20.10 19.48 19.15
CA PHE A 399 19.43 18.93 20.33
C PHE A 399 18.37 19.87 20.88
N GLU A 400 18.66 21.17 20.99
CA GLU A 400 17.64 22.14 21.40
C GLU A 400 16.43 22.09 20.47
N ARG A 401 16.65 22.06 19.15
CA ARG A 401 15.58 21.93 18.18
C ARG A 401 14.78 20.63 18.38
N ILE A 402 15.42 19.48 18.51
CA ILE A 402 14.71 18.19 18.65
C ILE A 402 13.93 18.12 19.97
N PHE A 403 14.58 18.46 21.08
CA PHE A 403 14.01 18.36 22.41
C PHE A 403 13.06 19.50 22.78
N ILE A 404 13.03 20.63 22.05
CA ILE A 404 12.08 21.72 22.31
C ILE A 404 11.02 21.81 21.20
N GLU A 405 11.42 21.72 19.94
CA GLU A 405 10.54 22.01 18.80
C GLU A 405 10.01 20.75 18.11
N ASP A 406 10.83 19.72 17.91
CA ASP A 406 10.50 18.60 17.02
C ASP A 406 10.03 17.33 17.76
N SER A 407 9.84 17.34 19.08
CA SER A 407 9.31 16.22 19.88
C SER A 407 8.09 16.58 20.73
N ASN A 408 7.02 15.76 20.80
CA ASN A 408 5.81 16.07 21.60
C ASN A 408 6.01 15.88 23.11
N LEU A 409 6.76 14.86 23.50
CA LEU A 409 7.11 14.52 24.87
C LEU A 409 8.62 14.29 24.97
N VAL A 410 9.18 14.56 26.15
CA VAL A 410 10.56 14.19 26.47
C VAL A 410 10.56 13.24 27.66
N ILE A 411 11.11 12.05 27.48
CA ILE A 411 11.42 11.14 28.58
C ILE A 411 12.84 11.44 29.03
N CYS A 412 13.02 11.67 30.33
CA CYS A 412 14.34 11.90 30.89
C CYS A 412 14.66 10.80 31.89
N LEU A 413 15.70 10.03 31.60
CA LEU A 413 16.24 9.00 32.48
C LEU A 413 17.24 9.68 33.43
N LEU A 414 16.79 9.93 34.65
CA LEU A 414 17.47 10.75 35.63
C LEU A 414 18.20 9.90 36.66
N ASP A 415 19.52 10.01 36.68
CA ASP A 415 20.43 9.39 37.66
C ASP A 415 21.58 10.35 38.00
N GLN A 416 22.48 9.93 38.90
CA GLN A 416 23.68 10.71 39.22
C GLN A 416 24.51 11.08 37.97
N ASN A 417 24.64 10.17 37.00
CA ASN A 417 25.42 10.41 35.78
C ASN A 417 24.80 11.48 34.88
N HIS A 418 23.47 11.50 34.78
CA HIS A 418 22.72 12.50 34.01
C HIS A 418 22.93 13.89 34.59
N ARG A 419 22.86 14.01 35.91
CA ARG A 419 23.12 15.25 36.66
C ARG A 419 24.51 15.82 36.40
N ASP A 420 25.52 14.96 36.41
CA ASP A 420 26.91 15.40 36.32
C ASP A 420 27.33 15.74 34.89
N LYS A 421 26.74 15.05 33.88
CA LYS A 421 27.22 15.11 32.49
C LYS A 421 26.32 15.88 31.53
N ILE A 422 25.00 15.83 31.70
CA ILE A 422 24.06 16.31 30.68
C ILE A 422 23.23 17.49 31.18
N TRP A 423 22.79 17.44 32.44
CA TRP A 423 22.04 18.49 33.14
C TRP A 423 22.64 19.92 33.05
N PRO A 424 23.97 20.15 33.04
CA PRO A 424 24.55 21.49 32.98
C PRO A 424 24.36 22.24 31.65
N THR A 425 23.83 21.58 30.61
CA THR A 425 23.88 22.06 29.22
C THR A 425 22.60 22.80 28.80
N PHE A 426 21.66 22.11 28.13
CA PHE A 426 20.43 22.70 27.56
C PHE A 426 19.15 22.09 28.16
N GLU A 427 19.24 20.89 28.75
CA GLU A 427 18.08 20.16 29.25
C GLU A 427 17.38 20.91 30.37
N ARG A 428 18.11 21.60 31.25
CA ARG A 428 17.53 22.46 32.28
C ARG A 428 16.54 23.49 31.71
N ASP A 429 16.83 24.05 30.53
CA ASP A 429 15.97 25.05 29.88
C ASP A 429 14.82 24.39 29.11
N CYS A 430 15.02 23.19 28.56
CA CYS A 430 13.95 22.34 28.03
C CYS A 430 12.92 22.01 29.12
N PHE A 431 13.38 21.49 30.27
CA PHE A 431 12.56 21.17 31.43
C PHE A 431 11.77 22.38 31.92
N LYS A 432 12.41 23.54 32.12
CA LYS A 432 11.71 24.75 32.58
C LYS A 432 10.59 25.21 31.67
N LYS A 433 10.75 25.11 30.34
CA LYS A 433 9.76 25.57 29.36
C LYS A 433 8.61 24.56 29.18
N ARG A 434 8.88 23.26 29.34
CA ARG A 434 7.99 22.17 28.95
C ARG A 434 7.23 21.51 30.10
N ILE A 435 7.77 21.55 31.33
CA ILE A 435 7.08 21.05 32.53
C ILE A 435 5.69 21.68 32.74
N PRO A 436 5.48 23.01 32.57
CA PRO A 436 4.16 23.61 32.77
C PRO A 436 3.07 23.06 31.84
N ASN A 437 3.48 22.59 30.65
CA ASN A 437 2.59 21.95 29.68
C ASN A 437 2.55 20.43 29.85
N ALA A 438 3.13 19.90 30.93
CA ALA A 438 3.30 18.49 31.22
C ALA A 438 4.06 17.70 30.12
N GLU A 439 4.85 18.35 29.27
CA GLU A 439 5.49 17.69 28.11
C GLU A 439 6.79 16.93 28.46
N VAL A 440 7.14 16.81 29.74
CA VAL A 440 8.34 16.11 30.23
C VAL A 440 7.93 15.02 31.21
N ILE A 441 8.45 13.80 31.00
CA ILE A 441 8.24 12.62 31.84
C ILE A 441 9.57 12.27 32.52
N PRO A 442 9.76 12.67 33.79
CA PRO A 442 10.94 12.29 34.54
C PRO A 442 10.83 10.81 34.97
N VAL A 443 11.87 10.03 34.67
CA VAL A 443 12.07 8.66 35.13
C VAL A 443 13.27 8.66 36.06
N PHE A 444 13.02 8.60 37.36
CA PHE A 444 14.05 8.61 38.39
C PHE A 444 14.62 7.20 38.56
N LEU A 445 15.89 7.04 38.19
CA LEU A 445 16.60 5.76 38.24
C LEU A 445 17.24 5.49 39.61
N ASP A 446 17.50 6.56 40.37
CA ASP A 446 18.04 6.56 41.72
C ASP A 446 17.44 7.72 42.56
N ASP A 447 17.96 7.94 43.77
CA ASP A 447 17.52 9.00 44.69
C ASP A 447 18.22 10.36 44.43
N THR A 448 18.83 10.55 43.26
CA THR A 448 19.50 11.81 42.91
C THR A 448 18.49 12.94 42.79
N VAL A 449 18.71 14.01 43.57
CA VAL A 449 17.91 15.24 43.49
C VAL A 449 18.27 16.02 42.22
N PHE A 450 17.40 16.86 41.66
CA PHE A 450 17.76 17.71 40.52
C PHE A 450 17.35 19.15 40.77
N ASN A 451 18.32 20.06 40.87
CA ASN A 451 18.04 21.47 41.14
C ASN A 451 17.41 22.10 39.89
N GLY A 452 16.09 22.28 39.91
CA GLY A 452 15.31 22.85 38.79
C GLY A 452 14.11 22.00 38.36
N ILE A 453 13.96 20.78 38.90
CA ILE A 453 12.73 20.00 38.80
C ILE A 453 11.83 20.37 40.00
N PRO A 454 10.54 20.72 39.79
CA PRO A 454 9.62 20.98 40.90
C PRO A 454 9.49 19.76 41.83
N GLU A 455 9.46 19.99 43.14
CA GLU A 455 9.35 18.89 44.13
C GLU A 455 7.99 18.17 44.08
N ASP A 456 6.98 18.80 43.50
CA ASP A 456 5.63 18.29 43.32
C ASP A 456 5.41 17.58 41.96
N ILE A 457 6.45 17.44 41.13
CA ILE A 457 6.33 16.70 39.87
C ILE A 457 6.12 15.21 40.15
N VAL A 458 5.13 14.62 39.49
CA VAL A 458 4.91 13.17 39.53
C VAL A 458 5.70 12.53 38.38
N GLY A 459 6.73 11.76 38.74
CA GLY A 459 7.55 10.98 37.80
C GLY A 459 7.43 9.48 38.00
N ILE A 460 8.03 8.72 37.08
CA ILE A 460 8.19 7.27 37.23
C ILE A 460 9.41 7.03 38.12
N LYS A 461 9.24 6.29 39.22
CA LYS A 461 10.36 5.80 40.04
C LYS A 461 10.68 4.38 39.58
N PHE A 462 11.92 4.15 39.17
CA PHE A 462 12.34 2.85 38.64
C PHE A 462 13.79 2.59 39.03
N LYS A 463 14.04 1.62 39.91
CA LYS A 463 15.42 1.32 40.29
C LYS A 463 16.12 0.55 39.17
N TRP A 464 17.06 1.20 38.49
CA TRP A 464 17.75 0.57 37.36
C TRP A 464 18.90 -0.34 37.84
N ASP A 465 18.83 -1.62 37.46
CA ASP A 465 19.90 -2.59 37.65
C ASP A 465 19.98 -3.51 36.40
N PRO A 466 20.99 -3.33 35.54
CA PRO A 466 21.14 -4.13 34.32
C PRO A 466 21.51 -5.60 34.59
N SER A 467 21.86 -5.96 35.84
CA SER A 467 22.22 -7.33 36.23
C SER A 467 21.02 -8.19 36.64
N GLU A 468 19.84 -7.60 36.84
CA GLU A 468 18.63 -8.34 37.18
C GLU A 468 18.12 -9.18 35.99
N LEU A 469 17.80 -10.46 36.19
CA LEU A 469 17.43 -11.35 35.09
C LEU A 469 16.14 -10.93 34.33
N ASN A 470 15.21 -10.25 35.01
CA ASN A 470 13.88 -9.88 34.48
C ASN A 470 13.69 -8.36 34.40
N TRP A 471 14.76 -7.59 34.20
CA TRP A 471 14.66 -6.12 34.12
C TRP A 471 13.75 -5.68 32.97
N GLN A 472 13.71 -6.43 31.87
CA GLN A 472 12.89 -6.15 30.68
C GLN A 472 11.39 -6.10 31.00
N ASP A 473 10.87 -7.15 31.65
CA ASP A 473 9.47 -7.21 32.08
C ASP A 473 9.11 -6.06 33.03
N LYS A 474 10.02 -5.68 33.92
CA LYS A 474 9.82 -4.53 34.82
C LYS A 474 9.75 -3.23 34.04
N VAL A 475 10.65 -3.02 33.07
CA VAL A 475 10.63 -1.81 32.23
C VAL A 475 9.32 -1.71 31.45
N GLU A 476 8.84 -2.83 30.89
CA GLU A 476 7.56 -2.84 30.18
C GLU A 476 6.40 -2.42 31.08
N ASN A 477 6.28 -3.03 32.27
CA ASN A 477 5.16 -2.78 33.17
C ASN A 477 5.25 -1.42 33.90
N GLU A 478 6.44 -1.00 34.30
CA GLU A 478 6.60 0.18 35.17
C GLU A 478 6.90 1.47 34.42
N ILE A 479 7.48 1.38 33.22
CA ILE A 479 7.84 2.53 32.38
C ILE A 479 6.97 2.57 31.12
N VAL A 480 7.09 1.57 30.24
CA VAL A 480 6.48 1.61 28.89
C VAL A 480 4.97 1.68 28.98
N PHE A 481 4.33 0.85 29.81
CA PHE A 481 2.88 0.82 29.97
C PHE A 481 2.32 2.16 30.46
N LYS A 482 2.98 2.81 31.45
CA LYS A 482 2.55 4.12 31.95
C LYS A 482 2.70 5.23 30.92
N ILE A 483 3.78 5.19 30.13
CA ILE A 483 3.98 6.13 29.02
C ILE A 483 2.89 5.91 27.96
N TRP A 484 2.59 4.66 27.63
CA TRP A 484 1.54 4.32 26.67
C TRP A 484 0.16 4.77 27.15
N GLU A 485 -0.23 4.49 28.40
CA GLU A 485 -1.49 4.96 28.98
C GLU A 485 -1.62 6.47 28.90
N ARG A 486 -0.52 7.19 29.15
CA ARG A 486 -0.53 8.65 29.03
C ARG A 486 -0.83 9.10 27.60
N ILE A 487 -0.22 8.47 26.60
CA ILE A 487 -0.35 8.86 25.20
C ILE A 487 -1.73 8.51 24.64
N GLU A 488 -2.36 7.42 25.09
CA GLU A 488 -3.72 7.05 24.66
C GLU A 488 -4.81 7.93 25.28
N ASN A 489 -4.53 8.60 26.40
CA ASN A 489 -5.48 9.48 27.09
C ASN A 489 -5.44 10.94 26.59
N GLU A 490 -4.50 11.29 25.71
CA GLU A 490 -4.36 12.62 25.05
C GLU A 490 -5.03 12.63 23.67
#